data_AF-A0A1Y0W295-F1
#
_entry.id   AF-A0A1Y0W295-F1
#
_cell.length_a   1.000
_cell.length_b   1.000
_cell.length_c   1.000
_cell.angle_alpha   90.00
_cell.angle_beta   90.00
_cell.angle_gamma   90.00
#
_symmetry.space_group_name_H-M   'P 1'
#
loop_
_entity.id
_entity.type
_entity.pdbx_description
1 polymer ?
#
loop_
_entity_poly.entity_id
_entity_poly.type
_entity_poly.pdbx_seq_one_letter_code
_entity_poly.pdbx_strand_id
1 'polypeptide(L)'
;MSSITYSERIKIETFCELGLSNIQMSNRLKQSPATISYELARCEPYQAEVAQTDAEYKRSRCGRKTKLNDKLRQIILNHLRLSWSPGMIAHEFKLATKSIYNWLNQGELVSP
;
A
#
# COMPACT_ATOMS: atom_id res chain seq x y z
N MET A 1 11.48 -7.85 -4.48
CA MET A 1 11.30 -8.25 -3.08
C MET A 1 10.18 -9.27 -3.02
N SER A 2 10.50 -10.53 -2.73
CA SER A 2 9.51 -11.57 -2.45
C SER A 2 8.78 -11.19 -1.15
N SER A 3 7.47 -11.01 -1.21
CA SER A 3 6.68 -10.67 -0.01
C SER A 3 6.35 -11.94 0.75
N ILE A 4 6.76 -12.02 2.02
CA ILE A 4 6.20 -12.98 2.97
C ILE A 4 4.67 -12.80 3.00
N THR A 5 3.95 -13.87 2.68
CA THR A 5 2.49 -13.95 2.71
C THR A 5 1.98 -14.03 4.15
N TYR A 6 0.70 -13.72 4.38
CA TYR A 6 0.12 -13.86 5.71
C TYR A 6 0.22 -15.30 6.24
N SER A 7 -0.01 -16.30 5.38
CA SER A 7 0.14 -17.72 5.76
C SER A 7 1.56 -18.09 6.18
N GLU A 8 2.58 -17.46 5.58
CA GLU A 8 3.96 -17.64 5.99
C GLU A 8 4.24 -16.95 7.33
N ARG A 9 3.64 -15.78 7.62
CA ARG A 9 3.75 -15.12 8.93
C ARG A 9 3.22 -16.00 10.05
N ILE A 10 2.05 -16.60 9.87
CA ILE A 10 1.46 -17.55 10.84
C ILE A 10 2.42 -18.72 11.10
N LYS A 11 3.02 -19.28 10.04
CA LYS A 11 4.02 -20.34 10.19
C LYS A 11 5.28 -19.86 10.93
N ILE A 12 5.77 -18.65 10.66
CA ILE A 12 6.93 -18.07 11.35
C ILE A 12 6.63 -17.91 12.84
N GLU A 13 5.44 -17.43 13.20
CA GLU A 13 4.98 -17.31 14.59
C GLU A 13 5.00 -18.67 15.30
N THR A 14 4.39 -19.70 14.71
CA THR A 14 4.48 -21.08 15.22
C THR A 14 5.94 -21.57 15.34
N PHE A 15 6.80 -21.23 14.38
CA PHE A 15 8.21 -21.63 14.42
C PHE A 15 9.00 -20.92 15.53
N CYS A 16 8.66 -19.67 15.85
CA CYS A 16 9.24 -18.95 16.98
C CYS A 16 8.87 -19.62 18.31
N GLU A 17 7.60 -19.99 18.48
CA GLU A 17 7.12 -20.71 19.67
C GLU A 17 7.81 -22.08 19.84
N LEU A 18 8.10 -22.75 18.72
CA LEU A 18 8.84 -24.02 18.69
C LEU A 18 10.36 -23.86 18.81
N GLY A 19 10.89 -22.63 18.92
CA GLY A 19 12.32 -22.36 19.12
C GLY A 19 13.20 -22.66 17.90
N LEU A 20 12.66 -22.59 16.69
CA LEU A 20 13.41 -22.86 15.46
C LEU A 20 14.38 -21.72 15.14
N SER A 21 15.52 -22.06 14.54
CA SER A 21 16.46 -21.07 14.02
C SER A 21 16.03 -20.50 12.66
N ASN A 22 16.55 -19.31 12.31
CA ASN A 22 16.27 -18.66 11.03
C ASN A 22 16.59 -19.56 9.82
N ILE A 23 17.63 -20.38 9.90
CA ILE A 23 18.00 -21.35 8.86
C ILE A 23 16.93 -22.43 8.71
N GLN A 24 16.42 -22.96 9.82
CA GLN A 24 15.38 -23.99 9.80
C GLN A 24 14.06 -23.45 9.24
N MET A 25 13.67 -22.24 9.63
CA MET A 25 12.48 -21.56 9.10
C MET A 25 12.61 -21.30 7.60
N SER A 26 13.76 -20.77 7.18
CA SER A 26 14.11 -20.48 5.79
C SER A 26 13.97 -21.73 4.91
N ASN A 27 14.55 -22.86 5.32
CA ASN A 27 14.47 -24.12 4.59
C ASN A 27 13.02 -24.62 4.46
N ARG A 28 12.21 -24.53 5.53
CA ARG A 28 10.80 -24.97 5.52
C ARG A 28 9.90 -24.09 4.66
N LEU A 29 10.12 -22.78 4.65
CA LEU A 29 9.33 -21.83 3.87
C LEU A 29 9.87 -21.60 2.46
N LYS A 30 11.03 -22.16 2.11
CA LYS A 30 11.75 -21.89 0.85
C LYS A 30 12.01 -20.39 0.66
N GLN A 31 12.23 -19.68 1.76
CA GLN A 31 12.61 -18.26 1.79
C GLN A 31 14.09 -18.15 2.10
N SER A 32 14.74 -17.02 1.79
CA SER A 32 16.14 -16.81 2.19
C SER A 32 16.25 -16.58 3.70
N PRO A 33 17.36 -16.95 4.37
CA PRO A 33 17.58 -16.64 5.78
C PRO A 33 17.51 -15.14 6.08
N ALA A 34 17.96 -14.31 5.13
CA ALA A 34 17.85 -12.86 5.22
C ALA A 34 16.38 -12.41 5.22
N THR A 35 15.53 -12.98 4.37
CA THR A 35 14.08 -12.70 4.34
C THR A 35 13.44 -13.01 5.70
N ILE A 36 13.77 -14.16 6.30
CA ILE A 36 13.28 -14.53 7.64
C ILE A 36 13.76 -13.51 8.68
N SER A 37 15.04 -13.15 8.67
CA SER A 37 15.60 -12.17 9.60
C SER A 37 14.90 -10.80 9.50
N TYR A 38 14.69 -10.29 8.28
CA TYR A 38 13.97 -9.04 8.06
C TYR A 38 12.51 -9.09 8.50
N GLU A 39 11.86 -10.25 8.34
CA GLU A 39 10.49 -10.44 8.79
C GLU A 39 10.40 -10.49 10.31
N LEU A 40 11.29 -11.24 10.99
CA LEU A 40 11.35 -11.31 12.45
C LEU A 40 11.65 -9.94 13.08
N ALA A 41 12.44 -9.10 12.42
CA ALA A 41 12.75 -7.74 12.87
C ALA A 41 11.56 -6.76 12.82
N ARG A 42 10.37 -7.17 12.36
CA ARG A 42 9.19 -6.30 12.32
C ARG A 42 8.60 -6.01 13.70
N CYS A 43 8.66 -6.95 14.63
CA CYS A 43 8.07 -6.85 15.96
C CYS A 43 8.69 -7.85 16.93
N GLU A 44 8.75 -7.49 18.22
CA GLU A 44 9.25 -8.34 19.31
C GLU A 44 8.29 -8.25 20.52
N PRO A 45 7.77 -9.39 21.05
CA PRO A 45 7.86 -10.74 20.49
C PRO A 45 7.21 -10.84 19.10
N TYR A 46 7.63 -11.81 18.29
CA TYR A 46 7.10 -11.94 16.93
C TYR A 46 5.62 -12.36 16.97
N GLN A 47 4.76 -11.57 16.33
CA GLN A 47 3.34 -11.84 16.19
C GLN A 47 2.91 -11.66 14.73
N ALA A 48 2.24 -12.67 14.17
CA ALA A 48 1.90 -12.68 12.74
C ALA A 48 0.95 -11.54 12.35
N GLU A 49 -0.05 -11.27 13.19
CA GLU A 49 -1.02 -10.18 12.97
C GLU A 49 -0.36 -8.80 13.02
N VAL A 50 0.57 -8.58 13.95
CA VAL A 50 1.29 -7.31 14.08
C VAL A 50 2.19 -7.09 12.87
N ALA A 51 2.95 -8.11 12.47
CA ALA A 51 3.81 -8.07 11.29
C ALA A 51 3.00 -7.85 10.00
N GLN A 52 1.80 -8.43 9.89
CA GLN A 52 0.88 -8.22 8.77
C GLN A 52 0.37 -6.77 8.74
N THR A 53 -0.10 -6.26 9.88
CA THR A 53 -0.60 -4.89 10.00
C THR A 53 0.48 -3.86 9.64
N ASP A 54 1.72 -4.05 10.11
CA ASP A 54 2.87 -3.22 9.73
C ASP A 54 3.16 -3.30 8.23
N ALA A 55 3.11 -4.50 7.63
CA ALA A 55 3.31 -4.67 6.19
C ALA A 55 2.24 -3.96 5.36
N GLU A 56 0.97 -4.04 5.76
CA GLU A 56 -0.16 -3.37 5.11
C GLU A 56 -0.08 -1.84 5.27
N TYR A 57 0.25 -1.37 6.47
CA TYR A 57 0.44 0.05 6.75
C TYR A 57 1.60 0.64 5.92
N LYS A 58 2.74 -0.06 5.83
CA LYS A 58 3.85 0.38 4.96
C LYS A 58 3.44 0.35 3.49
N ARG A 59 2.71 -0.70 3.06
CA ARG A 59 2.23 -0.83 1.68
C ARG A 59 1.29 0.31 1.29
N SER A 60 0.37 0.71 2.17
CA SER A 60 -0.56 1.82 1.90
C SER A 60 0.15 3.17 1.77
N ARG A 61 1.34 3.30 2.36
CA ARG A 61 2.19 4.49 2.28
C ARG A 61 3.25 4.42 1.18
N CYS A 62 3.44 3.27 0.57
CA CYS A 62 4.32 3.10 -0.59
C CYS A 62 3.65 3.64 -1.86
N GLY A 63 4.48 4.11 -2.80
CA GLY A 63 4.03 4.60 -4.09
C GLY A 63 4.10 6.11 -4.24
N ARG A 64 3.72 6.60 -5.43
CA ARG A 64 3.75 8.02 -5.75
C ARG A 64 2.55 8.70 -5.10
N LYS A 65 2.81 9.66 -4.22
CA LYS A 65 1.74 10.50 -3.64
C LYS A 65 0.96 11.20 -4.75
N THR A 66 -0.36 11.19 -4.64
CA THR A 66 -1.25 11.91 -5.56
C THR A 66 -0.99 13.42 -5.46
N LYS A 67 -1.13 14.14 -6.58
CA LYS A 67 -1.14 15.61 -6.58
C LYS A 67 -2.46 16.17 -6.04
N LEU A 68 -3.49 15.31 -5.92
CA LEU A 68 -4.79 15.70 -5.42
C LEU A 68 -4.68 16.04 -3.93
N ASN A 69 -5.05 17.27 -3.59
CA ASN A 69 -5.24 17.73 -2.22
C ASN A 69 -6.66 18.30 -2.09
N ASP A 70 -7.13 18.57 -0.87
CA ASP A 70 -8.52 18.97 -0.63
C ASP A 70 -8.91 20.26 -1.38
N LYS A 71 -8.00 21.23 -1.46
CA LYS A 71 -8.23 22.47 -2.21
C LYS A 71 -8.39 22.20 -3.71
N LEU A 72 -7.48 21.43 -4.29
CA LEU A 72 -7.51 21.08 -5.71
C LEU A 72 -8.74 20.22 -6.03
N ARG A 73 -9.09 19.30 -5.13
CA ARG A 73 -10.30 18.47 -5.21
C ARG A 73 -11.54 19.35 -5.28
N GLN A 74 -11.68 20.31 -4.38
CA GLN A 74 -12.84 21.22 -4.37
C GLN A 74 -12.92 22.06 -5.64
N ILE A 75 -11.79 22.55 -6.14
CA ILE A 75 -11.71 23.30 -7.39
C ILE A 75 -12.18 22.43 -8.57
N ILE A 76 -11.64 21.23 -8.72
CA ILE A 76 -12.02 20.30 -9.79
C ILE A 76 -13.52 19.99 -9.73
N LEU A 77 -14.06 19.67 -8.54
CA LEU A 77 -15.49 19.40 -8.36
C LEU A 77 -16.38 20.59 -8.73
N ASN A 78 -15.96 21.81 -8.37
CA ASN A 78 -16.69 23.02 -8.75
C ASN A 78 -16.71 23.22 -10.27
N HIS A 79 -15.60 23.00 -10.97
CA HIS A 79 -15.56 23.10 -12.43
C HIS A 79 -16.38 22.00 -13.12
N LEU A 80 -16.36 20.77 -12.60
CA LEU A 80 -17.22 19.69 -13.11
C LEU A 80 -18.70 20.05 -12.98
N ARG A 81 -19.12 20.68 -11.87
CA ARG A 81 -20.49 21.21 -11.70
C ARG A 81 -20.84 22.30 -12.71
N LEU A 82 -19.85 23.08 -13.14
CA LEU A 82 -19.99 24.09 -14.20
C LEU A 82 -19.92 23.47 -15.60
N SER A 83 -20.03 22.15 -15.74
CA SER A 83 -19.97 21.40 -17.00
C SER A 83 -18.63 21.53 -17.75
N TRP A 84 -17.54 21.84 -17.05
CA TRP A 84 -16.21 21.80 -17.66
C TRP A 84 -15.79 20.35 -17.91
N SER A 85 -15.21 20.09 -19.08
CA SER A 85 -14.68 18.75 -19.37
C SER A 85 -13.40 18.47 -18.55
N PRO A 86 -13.09 17.20 -18.22
CA PRO A 86 -11.82 16.84 -17.61
C PRO A 86 -10.59 17.34 -18.38
N GLY A 87 -10.68 17.43 -19.71
CA GLY A 87 -9.61 18.00 -20.54
C GLY A 87 -9.38 19.50 -20.31
N MET A 88 -10.46 20.28 -20.19
CA MET A 88 -10.37 21.72 -19.91
C MET A 88 -9.78 21.99 -18.53
N ILE A 89 -10.25 21.26 -17.52
CA ILE A 89 -9.73 21.37 -16.14
C ILE A 89 -8.24 20.98 -16.12
N ALA A 90 -7.86 19.91 -16.81
CA ALA A 90 -6.46 19.49 -16.88
C ALA A 90 -5.56 20.57 -17.49
N HIS A 91 -6.01 21.20 -18.58
CA HIS A 91 -5.29 22.28 -19.24
C HIS A 91 -5.12 23.48 -18.30
N GLU A 92 -6.20 23.97 -17.70
CA GLU A 92 -6.21 25.14 -16.80
C GLU A 92 -5.27 24.96 -15.61
N PHE A 93 -5.32 23.80 -14.96
CA PHE A 93 -4.54 23.51 -13.75
C PHE A 93 -3.20 22.83 -14.03
N LYS A 94 -2.76 22.75 -15.29
CA LYS A 94 -1.51 22.09 -15.73
C LYS A 94 -1.38 20.66 -15.19
N LEU A 95 -2.48 19.91 -15.22
CA LEU A 95 -2.58 18.51 -14.84
C LEU A 95 -2.58 17.63 -16.09
N ALA A 96 -2.23 16.35 -15.92
CA ALA A 96 -2.47 15.37 -16.96
C ALA A 96 -3.95 14.97 -16.94
N THR A 97 -4.64 15.03 -18.07
CA THR A 97 -6.06 14.63 -18.21
C THR A 97 -6.34 13.24 -17.65
N LYS A 98 -5.41 12.30 -17.88
CA LYS A 98 -5.47 10.93 -17.33
C LYS A 98 -5.53 10.91 -15.79
N SER A 99 -4.92 11.88 -15.11
CA SER A 99 -4.96 11.98 -13.65
C SER A 99 -6.38 12.26 -13.15
N ILE A 100 -7.11 13.15 -13.82
CA ILE A 100 -8.49 13.50 -13.46
C ILE A 100 -9.41 12.28 -13.65
N TYR A 101 -9.28 11.57 -14.78
CA TYR A 101 -10.04 10.34 -15.00
C TYR A 101 -9.70 9.24 -13.99
N ASN A 102 -8.43 9.07 -13.63
CA ASN A 102 -8.04 8.11 -12.60
C ASN A 102 -8.71 8.43 -11.24
N TRP A 103 -8.73 9.70 -10.84
CA TRP A 103 -9.37 10.12 -9.59
C TRP A 103 -10.89 9.94 -9.60
N LEU A 104 -11.54 10.14 -10.76
CA LEU A 104 -12.96 9.82 -10.93
C LEU A 104 -13.22 8.32 -10.80
N ASN A 105 -12.42 7.48 -11.48
CA ASN A 105 -12.56 6.03 -11.46
C ASN A 105 -12.26 5.40 -10.09
N GLN A 106 -11.36 6.02 -9.31
CA GLN A 106 -11.03 5.61 -7.95
C GLN A 106 -12.08 6.06 -6.92
N GLY A 107 -13.08 6.85 -7.31
CA GLY A 107 -14.08 7.43 -6.40
C GLY A 107 -13.55 8.57 -5.52
N GLU A 108 -12.33 9.08 -5.80
CA GLU A 108 -11.77 10.23 -5.08
C GLU A 108 -12.50 11.53 -5.43
N LEU A 109 -12.99 11.61 -6.67
CA LEU A 109 -13.90 12.65 -7.16
C LEU A 109 -15.27 12.03 -7.40
N VAL A 110 -16.28 12.45 -6.65
CA VAL A 110 -17.67 12.05 -6.92
C VAL A 110 -18.28 13.12 -7.82
N SER A 111 -18.53 12.76 -9.08
CA SER A 111 -19.34 13.60 -9.95
C SER A 111 -20.75 13.72 -9.34
N PRO A 112 -21.34 14.92 -9.29
CA PRO A 112 -22.78 15.05 -9.10
C PRO A 112 -23.54 14.34 -10.23
#